data_AF-A0A7C5QF97-F1
#
_entry.id   AF-A0A7C5QF97-F1
#
_cell.length_a   1.000
_cell.length_b   1.000
_cell.length_c   1.000
_cell.angle_alpha   90.00
_cell.angle_beta   90.00
_cell.angle_gamma   90.00
#
_symmetry.space_group_name_H-M   'P 1'
#
loop_
_entity.id
_entity.type
_entity.pdbx_description
1 polymer ?
#
loop_
_entity_poly.entity_id
_entity_poly.type
_entity_poly.pdbx_seq_one_letter_code
_entity_poly.pdbx_strand_id
1 'polypeptide(L)' 'MSNTPPVLWRPSKAFADGSRLKHYMNYLKETRGLTFENYQALWKWSVEELAEFWESLWMYFDVISYAPYERVI' A
#
# COMPACT_ATOMS: atom_id res chain seq x y z
N MET A 1 5.26 -28.66 -21.16
CA MET A 1 4.41 -28.67 -19.95
C MET A 1 4.65 -27.38 -19.20
N SER A 2 3.61 -26.59 -18.91
CA SER A 2 3.76 -25.32 -18.18
C SER A 2 4.16 -25.61 -16.72
N ASN A 3 5.37 -25.21 -16.34
CA ASN A 3 5.97 -25.47 -15.03
C ASN A 3 5.50 -24.46 -13.96
N THR A 4 4.21 -24.14 -13.92
CA THR A 4 3.66 -23.16 -12.97
C THR A 4 3.24 -23.89 -11.69
N PRO A 5 3.79 -23.54 -10.52
CA PRO A 5 3.40 -24.18 -9.28
C PRO A 5 1.90 -23.96 -8.98
N PRO A 6 1.21 -24.96 -8.42
CA PRO A 6 -0.21 -24.84 -8.11
C PRO A 6 -0.44 -23.77 -7.03
N VAL A 7 -1.47 -22.95 -7.22
CA VAL A 7 -1.87 -21.96 -6.21
C VAL A 7 -2.56 -22.68 -5.07
N LEU A 8 -1.94 -22.66 -3.88
CA LEU A 8 -2.45 -23.37 -2.70
C LEU A 8 -3.65 -22.67 -2.06
N TRP A 9 -3.75 -21.35 -2.19
CA TRP A 9 -4.81 -20.57 -1.58
C TRP A 9 -5.04 -19.26 -2.33
N ARG A 10 -6.29 -18.79 -2.34
CA ARG A 10 -6.68 -17.46 -2.81
C ARG A 10 -7.67 -16.85 -1.81
N PRO A 11 -7.51 -15.55 -1.46
CA PRO A 11 -8.49 -14.89 -0.60
C PRO A 11 -9.84 -14.79 -1.29
N SER A 12 -10.92 -14.82 -0.50
CA SER A 12 -12.23 -14.41 -1.00
C SER A 12 -12.22 -12.91 -1.31
N LYS A 13 -13.15 -12.47 -2.16
CA LYS A 13 -13.30 -11.04 -2.47
C LYS A 13 -13.58 -10.22 -1.20
N ALA A 14 -14.47 -10.71 -0.33
CA ALA A 14 -14.81 -10.04 0.92
C ALA A 14 -13.58 -9.89 1.85
N PHE A 15 -12.72 -10.91 1.92
CA PHE A 15 -11.48 -10.84 2.69
C PHE A 15 -10.53 -9.78 2.11
N ALA A 16 -10.35 -9.75 0.79
CA ALA A 16 -9.51 -8.77 0.13
C ALA A 16 -10.04 -7.33 0.32
N ASP A 17 -11.35 -7.14 0.14
CA ASP A 17 -12.00 -5.82 0.28
C ASP A 17 -11.97 -5.30 1.72
N GLY A 18 -12.06 -6.19 2.72
CA GLY A 18 -11.98 -5.85 4.14
C GLY A 18 -10.55 -5.70 4.69
N SER A 19 -9.53 -5.86 3.86
CA SER A 19 -8.14 -5.78 4.31
C SER A 19 -7.71 -4.34 4.63
N ARG A 20 -6.80 -4.18 5.60
CA ARG A 20 -6.17 -2.87 5.88
C ARG A 20 -5.44 -2.30 4.67
N LEU A 21 -4.93 -3.16 3.79
CA LEU A 21 -4.29 -2.76 2.55
C LEU A 21 -5.30 -2.11 1.59
N LYS A 22 -6.51 -2.67 1.46
CA LYS A 22 -7.57 -2.05 0.65
C LYS A 22 -7.98 -0.69 1.22
N HIS A 23 -8.12 -0.60 2.54
CA HIS A 23 -8.38 0.67 3.22
C HIS A 23 -7.28 1.71 2.94
N TYR A 24 -6.01 1.30 3.05
CA TYR A 24 -4.87 2.16 2.73
C TYR A 24 -4.86 2.64 1.28
N MET A 25 -5.17 1.79 0.30
CA MET A 25 -5.32 2.20 -1.10
C MET A 25 -6.43 3.24 -1.30
N ASN A 26 -7.54 3.11 -0.58
CA ASN A 26 -8.62 4.11 -0.62
C ASN A 26 -8.18 5.42 0.03
N TYR A 27 -7.49 5.36 1.17
CA TYR A 27 -6.89 6.53 1.82
C TYR A 27 -5.92 7.28 0.89
N LEU A 28 -5.05 6.57 0.18
CA LEU A 28 -4.13 7.18 -0.80
C LEU A 28 -4.87 7.87 -1.95
N LYS A 29 -5.98 7.27 -2.41
CA LYS A 29 -6.84 7.90 -3.41
C LYS A 29 -7.45 9.20 -2.89
N GLU A 30 -7.98 9.20 -1.67
CA GLU A 30 -8.68 10.35 -1.09
C GLU A 30 -7.73 11.48 -0.71
N THR A 31 -6.56 11.15 -0.15
CA THR A 31 -5.63 12.15 0.40
C THR A 31 -4.57 12.62 -0.58
N ARG A 32 -4.20 11.77 -1.56
CA ARG A 32 -3.10 12.03 -2.50
C ARG A 32 -3.48 11.87 -3.97
N GLY A 33 -4.74 11.51 -4.27
CA GLY A 33 -5.19 11.29 -5.64
C GLY A 33 -4.62 10.02 -6.29
N LEU A 34 -3.91 9.17 -5.53
CA LEU A 34 -3.23 7.99 -6.07
C LEU A 34 -4.18 6.81 -6.20
N THR A 35 -4.30 6.27 -7.41
CA THR A 35 -5.12 5.09 -7.70
C THR A 35 -4.30 3.95 -8.25
N PHE A 36 -4.55 2.75 -7.75
CA PHE A 36 -3.84 1.54 -8.16
C PHE A 36 -4.83 0.46 -8.60
N GLU A 37 -4.57 -0.14 -9.76
CA GLU A 37 -5.44 -1.19 -10.31
C GLU A 37 -5.33 -2.50 -9.54
N ASN A 38 -4.16 -2.80 -8.98
CA ASN A 38 -3.88 -4.02 -8.26
C ASN A 38 -2.70 -3.83 -7.28
N TYR A 39 -2.43 -4.87 -6.48
CA TYR A 39 -1.32 -4.86 -5.53
C TYR A 39 0.04 -4.66 -6.19
N GLN A 40 0.27 -5.20 -7.38
CA GLN A 40 1.55 -5.07 -8.08
C GLN A 40 1.84 -3.61 -8.45
N ALA A 41 0.80 -2.85 -8.85
CA ALA A 41 0.92 -1.43 -9.14
C ALA A 41 1.24 -0.61 -7.88
N LEU A 42 0.57 -0.90 -6.76
CA LEU A 42 0.88 -0.30 -5.46
C LEU A 42 2.32 -0.62 -5.02
N TRP A 43 2.73 -1.88 -5.14
CA TRP A 43 4.08 -2.32 -4.79
C TRP A 43 5.14 -1.61 -5.62
N LYS A 44 4.93 -1.52 -6.94
CA LYS A 44 5.85 -0.83 -7.85
C LYS A 44 6.04 0.64 -7.42
N TRP A 45 4.94 1.34 -7.18
CA TRP A 45 5.00 2.70 -6.64
C TRP A 45 5.74 2.77 -5.30
N SER A 46 5.49 1.83 -4.38
CA SER A 46 6.13 1.85 -3.05
C SER A 46 7.66 1.74 -3.07
N VAL A 47 8.22 1.17 -4.14
CA VAL A 47 9.68 1.02 -4.29
C VAL A 47 10.29 2.07 -5.23
N GLU A 48 9.51 2.65 -6.13
CA GLU A 48 9.94 3.72 -7.02
C GLU A 48 9.86 5.09 -6.34
N GLU A 49 8.79 5.35 -5.58
CA GLU A 49 8.52 6.61 -4.89
C GLU A 49 8.68 6.45 -3.36
N LEU A 50 9.88 6.04 -2.94
CA LEU A 50 10.17 5.66 -1.54
C LEU A 50 9.83 6.76 -0.52
N ALA A 51 10.17 8.02 -0.81
CA ALA A 51 9.91 9.13 0.12
C ALA A 51 8.40 9.38 0.29
N GLU A 52 7.65 9.43 -0.81
CA GLU A 52 6.19 9.60 -0.76
C GLU A 52 5.51 8.41 -0.07
N PHE A 53 5.99 7.20 -0.34
CA PHE A 53 5.48 5.99 0.28
C PHE A 53 5.64 6.02 1.80
N TRP A 54 6.85 6.28 2.31
CA TRP A 54 7.10 6.30 3.75
C TRP A 54 6.40 7.47 4.45
N GLU A 55 6.33 8.64 3.81
CA GLU A 55 5.53 9.75 4.33
C GLU A 55 4.05 9.37 4.45
N SER A 56 3.50 8.74 3.41
CA SER A 56 2.08 8.38 3.41
C SER A 56 1.74 7.33 4.48
N LEU A 57 2.66 6.42 4.81
CA LEU A 57 2.49 5.51 5.94
C LEU A 57 2.56 6.25 7.28
N TRP A 58 3.50 7.18 7.45
CA TRP A 58 3.59 8.00 8.65
C TRP A 58 2.27 8.72 8.95
N MET A 59 1.68 9.33 7.91
CA MET A 59 0.39 10.02 8.01
C MET A 59 -0.78 9.05 8.21
N TYR A 60 -0.81 7.93 7.48
CA TYR A 60 -1.89 6.95 7.57
C TYR A 60 -2.00 6.30 8.94
N PHE A 61 -0.87 6.00 9.56
CA PHE A 61 -0.82 5.41 10.90
C PHE A 61 -0.89 6.44 12.03
N ASP A 62 -0.92 7.74 11.70
CA ASP A 62 -0.86 8.85 12.66
C ASP A 62 0.30 8.65 13.65
N VAL A 63 1.51 8.46 13.10
CA VAL A 63 2.69 8.14 13.91
C VAL A 63 3.02 9.31 14.82
N ILE A 64 2.94 9.06 16.13
CA ILE A 64 3.27 10.03 17.17
C ILE A 64 4.79 10.12 17.31
N SER A 65 5.32 11.34 17.16
CA SER A 65 6.74 11.64 17.38
C SER A 65 6.89 12.86 18.29
N TYR A 66 8.03 12.91 18.99
CA TYR A 66 8.40 14.03 19.83
C TYR A 66 8.70 15.31 19.00
N ALA A 67 9.16 15.15 17.76
CA ALA A 67 9.41 16.25 16.82
C ALA A 67 9.04 15.84 15.38
N PRO A 68 8.69 16.79 14.50
CA PRO A 68 8.51 16.52 13.07
C PRO A 68 9.78 15.94 12.44
N TYR A 69 9.63 15.11 11.41
CA TYR A 69 10.77 14.69 10.60
C TYR A 69 11.20 15.84 9.67
N GLU A 70 12.51 15.94 9.38
CA GLU A 70 13.04 16.95 8.46
C GLU A 70 13.16 16.45 7.02
N ARG A 71 13.37 15.15 6.86
CA ARG A 71 13.48 14.45 5.58
C ARG A 71 13.05 13.01 5.75
N VAL A 72 12.37 12.46 4.75
CA VAL A 72 11.99 11.05 4.74
C VAL A 72 13.19 10.17 4.38
N ILE A 73 13.80 10.38 3.20
CA ILE A 73 15.03 9.74 2.71
C ILE A 73 15.87 10.77 1.94
#